data_AF-A0A351IRI7-F1
#
_entry.id   AF-A0A351IRI7-F1
#
_cell.length_a   1.000
_cell.length_b   1.000
_cell.length_c   1.000
_cell.angle_alpha   90.00
_cell.angle_beta   90.00
_cell.angle_gamma   90.00
#
_symmetry.space_group_name_H-M   'P 1'
#
loop_
_entity.id
_entity.type
_entity.pdbx_description
1 polymer ?
#
loop_
_entity_poly.entity_id
_entity_poly.type
_entity_poly.pdbx_seq_one_letter_code
_entity_poly.pdbx_strand_id
1 'polypeptide(L)' 'MSPALSSLKPMEVIGVLQKLGFIEMRQSGSHKIFRHSENKRIIPVPIHGHRDIKKGTLHSIIKQSGVTRDEFIALLKR' A
#
# COMPACT_ATOMS: atom_id res chain seq x y z
N MET A 1 15.58 -8.29 15.26
CA MET A 1 15.26 -6.88 14.94
C MET A 1 14.21 -6.87 13.84
N SER A 2 12.96 -6.53 14.15
CA SER A 2 11.89 -6.44 13.14
C SER A 2 12.25 -5.29 12.19
N PRO A 3 12.28 -5.50 10.85
CA PRO A 3 12.59 -4.42 9.94
C PRO A 3 11.55 -3.33 10.17
N ALA A 4 12.01 -2.19 10.67
CA ALA A 4 11.14 -1.04 10.84
C ALA A 4 10.57 -0.72 9.47
N LEU A 5 9.24 -0.51 9.37
CA LEU A 5 8.62 0.13 8.22
C LEU A 5 9.04 1.61 8.24
N SER A 6 10.34 1.88 8.13
CA SER A 6 10.91 3.22 8.25
C SER A 6 10.54 4.04 7.03
N SER A 7 10.56 3.42 5.85
CA SER A 7 10.12 4.04 4.61
C SER A 7 9.87 2.97 3.54
N LEU A 8 8.76 3.08 2.79
CA LEU A 8 8.49 2.25 1.61
C LEU A 8 8.23 3.15 0.42
N LYS A 9 8.74 2.75 -0.74
CA LYS A 9 8.44 3.39 -2.01
C LYS A 9 7.00 3.09 -2.40
N PRO A 10 6.33 4.01 -3.13
CA PRO A 10 4.98 3.76 -3.63
C PRO A 10 4.85 2.45 -4.42
N MET A 11 5.87 2.08 -5.20
CA MET A 11 5.87 0.84 -6.00
C MET A 11 5.85 -0.42 -5.14
N GLU A 12 6.51 -0.42 -3.98
CA GLU A 12 6.50 -1.56 -3.05
C GLU A 12 5.11 -1.74 -2.46
N VAL A 13 4.47 -0.64 -2.04
CA VAL A 13 3.10 -0.66 -1.51
C VAL A 13 2.10 -1.10 -2.57
N ILE A 14 2.22 -0.60 -3.80
CA ILE A 14 1.36 -1.02 -4.93
C ILE A 14 1.50 -2.52 -5.19
N GLY A 15 2.73 -3.05 -5.20
CA GLY A 15 2.97 -4.48 -5.38
C GLY A 15 2.32 -5.34 -4.30
N VAL A 16 2.37 -4.91 -3.04
CA VAL A 16 1.67 -5.62 -1.94
C VAL A 16 0.16 -5.55 -2.10
N LEU A 17 -0.40 -4.38 -2.42
CA LEU A 17 -1.83 -4.23 -2.65
C LEU A 17 -2.33 -5.12 -3.80
N GLN A 18 -1.59 -5.20 -4.90
CA GLN A 18 -1.92 -6.11 -6.01
C GLN A 18 -1.91 -7.58 -5.59
N LYS A 19 -0.93 -8.02 -4.78
CA LYS A 19 -0.91 -9.38 -4.20
C LYS A 19 -2.10 -9.65 -3.29
N LEU A 20 -2.60 -8.61 -2.61
CA LEU A 20 -3.80 -8.66 -1.77
C LEU A 20 -5.12 -8.59 -2.56
N GLY A 21 -5.08 -8.65 -3.90
CA GLY A 21 -6.30 -8.61 -4.72
C GLY A 21 -6.86 -7.21 -4.97
N PHE A 22 -6.08 -6.16 -4.71
CA PHE A 22 -6.44 -4.80 -5.11
C PHE A 22 -6.07 -4.51 -6.56
N ILE A 23 -6.97 -3.86 -7.27
CA ILE A 23 -6.83 -3.45 -8.66
C ILE A 23 -6.79 -1.93 -8.73
N GLU A 24 -5.88 -1.39 -9.54
CA GLU A 24 -5.82 0.05 -9.82
C GLU A 24 -7.06 0.46 -10.64
N MET A 25 -7.86 1.37 -10.10
CA MET A 25 -9.10 1.84 -10.74
C MET A 25 -8.88 3.11 -11.56
N ARG A 26 -8.20 4.09 -10.97
CA ARG A 26 -7.95 5.40 -11.58
C ARG A 26 -6.82 6.12 -10.85
N GLN A 27 -6.30 7.15 -11.49
CA GLN A 27 -5.39 8.11 -10.88
C GLN A 27 -6.05 9.49 -10.84
N SER A 28 -5.86 10.22 -9.74
CA SER A 28 -6.25 11.63 -9.61
C SER A 28 -5.07 12.42 -9.07
N GLY A 29 -4.44 13.21 -9.95
CA GLY A 29 -3.19 13.91 -9.63
C GLY A 29 -2.11 12.92 -9.19
N SER A 30 -1.56 13.14 -7.98
CA SER A 30 -0.48 12.33 -7.40
C SER A 30 -0.97 11.16 -6.53
N HIS A 31 -2.24 10.75 -6.67
CA HIS A 31 -2.81 9.61 -5.96
C HIS A 31 -3.39 8.58 -6.93
N LYS A 32 -2.99 7.33 -6.76
CA LYS A 32 -3.63 6.17 -7.40
C LYS A 32 -4.68 5.58 -6.49
N ILE A 33 -5.83 5.24 -7.05
CA ILE A 33 -6.95 4.67 -6.30
C ILE A 33 -7.02 3.18 -6.60
N PHE A 34 -6.91 2.37 -5.55
CA PHE A 34 -7.00 0.91 -5.61
C PHE A 34 -8.32 0.45 -5.03
N ARG A 35 -8.96 -0.56 -5.64
CA ARG A 35 -10.17 -1.21 -5.13
C ARG A 35 -9.94 -2.71 -5.04
N HIS A 36 -10.35 -3.33 -3.94
CA HIS A 36 -10.29 -4.78 -3.83
C HIS A 36 -11.33 -5.43 -4.75
N SER A 37 -10.96 -6.53 -5.40
CA SER A 37 -11.85 -7.25 -6.33
C SER A 37 -13.10 -7.80 -5.64
N GLU A 38 -12.92 -8.45 -4.49
CA GLU A 38 -13.99 -9.13 -3.75
C GLU A 38 -14.71 -8.27 -2.70
N ASN A 39 -14.02 -7.31 -2.09
CA ASN A 39 -14.61 -6.45 -1.05
C ASN A 39 -14.65 -4.98 -1.50
N LYS A 40 -15.57 -4.18 -0.97
CA LYS A 40 -15.76 -2.78 -1.39
C LYS A 40 -14.68 -1.83 -0.84
N ARG A 41 -13.52 -2.34 -0.38
CA ARG A 41 -12.44 -1.49 0.16
C ARG A 41 -11.77 -0.71 -0.96
N ILE A 42 -11.50 0.55 -0.67
CA ILE A 42 -10.84 1.49 -1.58
C ILE A 42 -9.67 2.12 -0.84
N ILE A 43 -8.49 2.13 -1.45
CA ILE A 43 -7.25 2.64 -0.86
C ILE A 43 -6.60 3.64 -1.81
N PRO A 44 -6.49 4.92 -1.43
CA PRO A 44 -5.66 5.88 -2.15
C PRO A 44 -4.18 5.68 -1.77
N VAL A 45 -3.32 5.51 -2.77
CA VAL A 45 -1.87 5.42 -2.61
C VAL A 45 -1.22 6.68 -3.19
N PRO A 46 -0.49 7.47 -2.37
CA PRO A 46 0.27 8.60 -2.88
C PRO A 46 1.46 8.10 -3.72
N ILE A 47 1.59 8.63 -4.93
CA ILE A 47 2.65 8.30 -5.89
C ILE A 47 3.54 9.51 -6.19
N HIS A 48 3.87 10.29 -5.16
CA HIS A 48 4.63 11.54 -5.30
C HIS A 48 6.11 11.28 -5.69
N GLY A 49 6.37 10.93 -6.95
CA GLY A 49 7.71 10.75 -7.51
C GLY A 49 8.55 9.71 -6.77
N HIS A 50 9.86 9.99 -6.63
CA HIS A 50 10.86 9.11 -5.98
C HIS A 50 10.85 9.17 -4.44
N ARG A 51 9.82 9.76 -3.82
CA ARG A 51 9.77 9.90 -2.36
C ARG A 51 9.07 8.72 -1.72
N ASP A 52 9.58 8.34 -0.56
CA ASP A 52 8.96 7.30 0.25
C ASP A 52 7.63 7.77 0.85
N ILE A 53 6.75 6.80 1.09
CA ILE A 53 5.47 7.02 1.76
C ILE A 53 5.74 7.30 3.25
N LYS A 54 5.23 8.43 3.74
CA LYS A 54 5.31 8.80 5.16
C LYS A 54 4.71 7.69 6.03
N LYS A 55 5.35 7.40 7.16
CA LYS A 55 4.94 6.35 8.11
C LYS A 55 3.45 6.35 8.46
N GLY A 56 2.87 7.52 8.73
CA GLY A 56 1.45 7.65 9.04
C GLY A 56 0.53 7.22 7.89
N THR A 57 0.87 7.61 6.66
CA THR A 57 0.15 7.18 5.45
C THR A 57 0.31 5.69 5.21
N LEU A 58 1.51 5.15 5.37
CA LEU A 58 1.77 3.72 5.24
C LEU A 58 0.96 2.91 6.27
N HIS A 59 0.92 3.33 7.53
CA HIS A 59 0.11 2.70 8.56
C HIS A 59 -1.39 2.74 8.22
N SER A 60 -1.88 3.86 7.67
CA SER A 60 -3.26 3.98 7.22
C SER A 60 -3.57 3.01 6.09
N ILE A 61 -2.67 2.88 5.10
CA ILE A 61 -2.81 1.93 3.99
C ILE A 61 -2.87 0.49 4.50
N ILE A 62 -1.97 0.09 5.41
CA ILE A 62 -1.97 -1.27 6.00
C ILE A 62 -3.28 -1.54 6.74
N LYS A 63 -3.76 -0.57 7.54
CA LYS A 63 -5.04 -0.71 8.24
C LYS A 63 -6.21 -0.87 7.26
N GLN A 64 -6.22 -0.10 6.17
CA GLN A 64 -7.29 -0.14 5.17
C GLN A 64 -7.25 -1.38 4.29
N SER A 65 -6.06 -1.96 4.04
CA SER A 65 -5.96 -3.25 3.35
C SER A 65 -6.50 -4.40 4.19
N GLY A 66 -6.54 -4.20 5.52
CA GLY A 66 -7.13 -5.11 6.49
C GLY A 66 -6.28 -6.35 6.73
N VAL A 67 -4.98 -6.22 6.56
CA VAL A 67 -3.97 -7.17 7.03
C VAL A 67 -3.19 -6.54 8.17
N THR A 68 -2.55 -7.37 8.97
CA THR A 68 -1.61 -6.95 9.99
C THR A 68 -0.34 -6.40 9.36
N ARG A 69 0.43 -5.66 10.17
CA ARG A 69 1.76 -5.17 9.78
C ARG A 69 2.69 -6.32 9.34
N ASP A 70 2.67 -7.43 10.05
CA ASP A 70 3.59 -8.54 9.79
C ASP A 70 3.23 -9.29 8.50
N GLU A 71 1.93 -9.49 8.23
CA GLU A 71 1.45 -10.02 6.95
C GLU A 71 1.83 -9.09 5.79
N PHE A 72 1.67 -7.78 5.96
CA PHE A 72 2.07 -6.80 4.96
C PHE A 72 3.58 -6.88 4.68
N ILE A 73 4.42 -7.01 5.71
CA ILE A 73 5.88 -7.16 5.58
C ILE A 73 6.25 -8.50 4.94
N ALA A 74 5.55 -9.58 5.27
CA ALA A 74 5.76 -10.88 4.65
C ALA A 74 5.52 -10.82 3.13
N LEU A 75 4.55 -10.02 2.68
CA LEU A 75 4.26 -9.80 1.25
C LEU A 75 5.26 -8.87 0.55
N LEU A 76 6.04 -8.07 1.29
CA LEU A 76 7.14 -7.29 0.71
C LEU A 76 8.34 -8.16 0.34
N LYS A 77 8.64 -9.16 1.17
CA LYS A 77 9.81 -10.03 0.98
C LYS A 77 9.57 -10.94 -0.24
N ARG A 78 10.43 -10.78 -1.25
CA ARG A 78 10.70 -11.79 -2.29
C ARG A 78 12.06 -12.38 -2.00
#